data_AF-A0A3A4W855-F1
#
_entry.id   AF-A0A3A4W855-F1
#
_cell.length_a   1.000
_cell.length_b   1.000
_cell.length_c   1.000
_cell.angle_alpha   90.00
_cell.angle_beta   90.00
_cell.angle_gamma   90.00
#
_symmetry.space_group_name_H-M   'P 1'
#
loop_
_entity.id
_entity.type
_entity.pdbx_description
1 polymer ?
#
loop_
_entity_poly.entity_id
_entity_poly.type
_entity_poly.pdbx_seq_one_letter_code
_entity_poly.pdbx_strand_id
1 'polypeptide(L)'
;MEQFEKKWQMMMEQKTSRDMMKDYDESDMQVLFRRGQWQSWRQAIDWLESQGLDDNELTPGEVKHMLEDLQQLERENVSFSSDPMQAHSLAKQHRKKAA
;
A
#
# COMPACT_ATOMS: atom_id res chain seq x y z
N MET A 1 6.19 -6.48 9.67
CA MET A 1 7.32 -6.38 8.71
C MET A 1 8.04 -7.69 8.34
N GLU A 2 8.71 -8.45 9.24
CA GLU A 2 9.55 -9.60 8.80
C GLU A 2 8.82 -10.66 7.95
N GLN A 3 7.53 -10.92 8.21
CA GLN A 3 6.73 -11.86 7.42
C GLN A 3 6.37 -11.32 6.03
N PHE A 4 6.05 -10.02 5.91
CA PHE A 4 5.79 -9.37 4.64
C PHE A 4 7.04 -9.40 3.76
N GLU A 5 8.21 -9.08 4.31
CA GLU A 5 9.48 -9.06 3.58
C GLU A 5 9.87 -10.45 3.06
N LYS A 6 9.71 -11.49 3.87
CA LYS A 6 9.96 -12.88 3.43
C LYS A 6 9.03 -13.29 2.29
N LYS A 7 7.74 -12.94 2.40
CA LYS A 7 6.75 -13.23 1.37
C LYS A 7 7.01 -12.44 0.08
N TRP A 8 7.40 -11.18 0.23
CA TRP A 8 7.84 -10.32 -0.87
C TRP A 8 9.01 -10.95 -1.64
N GLN A 9 10.05 -11.40 -0.94
CA GLN A 9 11.21 -12.07 -1.53
C GLN A 9 10.80 -13.33 -2.29
N MET A 10 9.96 -14.18 -1.69
CA MET A 10 9.44 -15.38 -2.35
C MET A 10 8.62 -15.06 -3.61
N MET A 11 7.87 -13.95 -3.63
CA MET A 11 7.08 -13.55 -4.81
C MET A 11 7.94 -12.93 -5.92
N MET A 12 9.03 -12.23 -5.59
CA MET A 12 9.98 -11.70 -6.57
C MET A 12 10.56 -12.79 -7.48
N GLU A 13 10.71 -14.01 -6.96
CA GLU A 13 11.21 -15.16 -7.72
C GLU A 13 10.17 -15.74 -8.69
N GLN A 14 8.88 -15.47 -8.48
CA GLN A 14 7.77 -16.11 -9.21
C GLN A 14 7.02 -15.17 -10.16
N LYS A 15 7.02 -13.85 -9.88
CA LYS A 15 6.25 -12.84 -10.64
C LYS A 15 7.12 -12.11 -11.65
N THR A 16 6.48 -11.47 -12.62
CA THR A 16 7.20 -10.68 -13.63
C THR A 16 7.78 -9.41 -13.02
N SER A 17 8.91 -8.92 -13.54
CA SER A 17 9.48 -7.64 -13.10
C SER A 17 8.51 -6.46 -13.25
N ARG A 18 7.54 -6.55 -14.18
CA ARG A 18 6.49 -5.53 -14.35
C ARG A 18 5.55 -5.49 -13.15
N ASP A 19 5.05 -6.64 -12.68
CA ASP A 19 4.12 -6.70 -11.54
C ASP A 19 4.81 -6.29 -10.23
N MET A 20 6.13 -6.50 -10.12
CA MET A 20 6.92 -6.12 -8.94
C MET A 20 7.26 -4.62 -8.90
N MET A 21 7.17 -3.91 -10.02
CA MET A 21 7.54 -2.49 -10.15
C MET A 21 6.35 -1.57 -10.42
N LYS A 22 5.13 -2.12 -10.56
CA LYS A 22 3.94 -1.34 -10.84
C LYS A 22 3.64 -0.42 -9.65
N ASP A 23 3.56 0.88 -9.90
CA ASP A 23 3.07 1.85 -8.91
C ASP A 23 1.54 1.80 -8.87
N TYR A 24 0.98 2.16 -7.72
CA TYR A 24 -0.47 2.20 -7.52
C TYR A 24 -1.07 3.53 -7.96
N ASP A 25 -2.33 3.48 -8.38
CA ASP A 25 -3.15 4.64 -8.72
C ASP A 25 -4.40 4.77 -7.81
N GLU A 26 -5.31 5.67 -8.17
CA GLU A 26 -6.54 5.91 -7.42
C GLU A 26 -7.44 4.67 -7.33
N SER A 27 -7.46 3.84 -8.37
CA SER A 27 -8.30 2.64 -8.42
C SER A 27 -7.79 1.56 -7.47
N ASP A 28 -6.49 1.44 -7.29
CA ASP A 28 -5.86 0.53 -6.33
C ASP A 28 -6.11 0.98 -4.88
N MET A 29 -6.05 2.29 -4.61
CA MET A 29 -6.45 2.84 -3.32
C MET A 29 -7.92 2.54 -3.01
N GLN A 30 -8.80 2.60 -4.02
CA GLN A 30 -10.19 2.17 -3.85
C GLN A 30 -10.30 0.69 -3.54
N VAL A 31 -9.48 -0.19 -4.15
CA VAL A 31 -9.45 -1.62 -3.81
C VAL A 31 -9.17 -1.78 -2.32
N LEU A 32 -8.12 -1.13 -1.79
CA LEU A 32 -7.78 -1.18 -0.37
C LEU A 32 -8.96 -0.75 0.52
N PHE A 33 -9.66 0.32 0.17
CA PHE A 33 -10.79 0.83 0.95
C PHE A 33 -12.08 0.01 0.77
N ARG A 34 -12.19 -0.83 -0.28
CA ARG A 34 -13.26 -1.84 -0.40
C ARG A 34 -13.04 -3.04 0.53
N ARG A 35 -11.79 -3.33 0.92
CA ARG A 35 -11.45 -4.50 1.74
C ARG A 35 -11.72 -4.32 3.23
N GLY A 36 -11.90 -3.08 3.69
CA GLY A 36 -12.25 -2.83 5.08
C GLY A 36 -12.66 -1.40 5.36
N GLN A 37 -13.28 -1.21 6.53
CA GLN A 37 -13.71 0.08 7.05
C GLN A 37 -12.64 0.61 8.01
N TRP A 38 -11.58 1.17 7.45
CA TRP A 38 -10.41 1.62 8.21
C TRP A 38 -10.72 2.86 9.04
N GLN A 39 -10.16 2.93 10.24
CA GLN A 39 -10.26 4.08 11.16
C GLN A 39 -8.93 4.83 11.33
N SER A 40 -7.85 4.30 10.79
CA SER A 40 -6.51 4.89 10.85
C SER A 40 -5.62 4.34 9.74
N TRP A 41 -4.53 5.06 9.43
CA TRP A 41 -3.49 4.55 8.52
C TRP A 41 -2.93 3.22 9.00
N ARG A 42 -2.73 3.06 10.32
CA ARG A 42 -2.23 1.83 10.94
C ARG A 42 -3.06 0.61 10.57
N GLN A 43 -4.39 0.71 10.64
CA GLN A 43 -5.27 -0.41 10.31
C GLN A 43 -5.18 -0.83 8.83
N ALA A 44 -5.10 0.15 7.93
CA ALA A 44 -4.92 -0.11 6.50
C ALA A 44 -3.53 -0.73 6.22
N ILE A 45 -2.47 -0.24 6.88
CA ILE A 45 -1.11 -0.79 6.79
C ILE A 45 -1.07 -2.23 7.29
N ASP A 46 -1.67 -2.52 8.45
CA ASP A 46 -1.72 -3.87 9.03
C ASP A 46 -2.43 -4.86 8.07
N TRP A 47 -3.47 -4.41 7.36
CA TRP A 47 -4.11 -5.21 6.33
C TRP A 47 -3.20 -5.44 5.11
N LEU A 48 -2.51 -4.41 4.61
CA LEU A 48 -1.56 -4.56 3.50
C LEU A 48 -0.41 -5.52 3.84
N GLU A 49 0.13 -5.43 5.07
CA GLU A 49 1.19 -6.32 5.55
C GLU A 49 0.75 -7.79 5.62
N SER A 50 -0.51 -8.05 5.96
CA SER A 50 -1.02 -9.40 6.20
C SER A 50 -1.69 -10.04 4.99
N GLN A 51 -2.49 -9.28 4.24
CA GLN A 51 -3.35 -9.75 3.16
C GLN A 51 -3.03 -9.14 1.80
N GLY A 52 -2.36 -7.98 1.76
CA GLY A 52 -2.16 -7.24 0.50
C GLY A 52 -1.51 -8.07 -0.61
N LEU A 53 -0.48 -8.86 -0.29
CA LEU A 53 0.21 -9.71 -1.28
C LEU A 53 -0.62 -10.90 -1.79
N ASP A 54 -1.67 -11.31 -1.08
CA ASP A 54 -2.59 -12.37 -1.53
C ASP A 54 -3.81 -11.80 -2.26
N ASP A 55 -3.96 -10.47 -2.32
CA ASP A 55 -5.09 -9.85 -2.98
C ASP A 55 -5.06 -10.12 -4.48
N ASN A 56 -6.22 -10.39 -5.06
CA ASN A 56 -6.36 -10.75 -6.47
C ASN A 56 -6.49 -9.52 -7.39
N GLU A 57 -6.74 -8.34 -6.83
CA GLU A 57 -6.88 -7.08 -7.57
C GLU A 57 -5.63 -6.18 -7.41
N LEU A 58 -4.81 -6.41 -6.38
CA LEU A 58 -3.54 -5.69 -6.17
C LEU A 58 -2.33 -6.52 -6.60
N THR A 59 -1.42 -5.90 -7.34
CA THR A 59 -0.11 -6.46 -7.63
C THR A 59 0.85 -6.24 -6.46
N PRO A 60 1.91 -7.05 -6.32
CA PRO A 60 2.92 -6.82 -5.29
C PRO A 60 3.49 -5.39 -5.35
N GLY A 61 3.86 -4.89 -6.54
CA GLY A 61 4.39 -3.53 -6.70
C GLY A 61 3.49 -2.47 -6.05
N GLU A 62 2.19 -2.54 -6.33
CA GLU A 62 1.19 -1.62 -5.81
C GLU A 62 1.08 -1.72 -4.29
N VAL A 63 1.04 -2.94 -3.74
CA VAL A 63 0.99 -3.18 -2.29
C VAL A 63 2.20 -2.56 -1.60
N LYS A 64 3.41 -2.77 -2.14
CA LYS A 64 4.64 -2.20 -1.56
C LYS A 64 4.62 -0.68 -1.59
N HIS A 65 4.30 -0.08 -2.73
CA HIS A 65 4.28 1.37 -2.86
C HIS A 65 3.19 2.02 -1.99
N MET A 66 2.00 1.39 -1.88
CA MET A 66 0.97 1.85 -0.94
C MET A 66 1.47 1.77 0.50
N LEU A 67 2.09 0.66 0.88
CA LEU A 67 2.59 0.45 2.23
C LEU A 67 3.66 1.49 2.60
N GLU A 68 4.61 1.77 1.71
CA GLU A 68 5.63 2.81 1.89
C GLU A 68 5.00 4.21 2.09
N ASP A 69 4.04 4.59 1.25
CA ASP A 69 3.42 5.92 1.33
C ASP A 69 2.49 6.05 2.55
N LEU A 70 1.68 5.03 2.87
CA LEU A 70 0.82 5.05 4.05
C LEU A 70 1.64 5.07 5.35
N GLN A 71 2.77 4.35 5.40
CA GLN A 71 3.71 4.45 6.51
C GLN A 71 4.34 5.86 6.61
N GLN A 72 4.51 6.57 5.50
CA GLN A 72 4.95 7.97 5.53
C GLN A 72 3.87 8.87 6.16
N LEU A 73 2.60 8.71 5.77
CA LEU A 73 1.47 9.44 6.37
C LEU A 73 1.36 9.18 7.89
N GLU A 74 1.51 7.92 8.31
CA GLU A 74 1.53 7.53 9.71
C GLU A 74 2.68 8.21 10.47
N ARG A 75 3.91 8.12 9.94
CA ARG A 75 5.10 8.73 10.57
C ARG A 75 5.00 10.25 10.69
N GLU A 76 4.37 10.91 9.72
CA GLU A 76 4.16 12.36 9.73
C GLU A 76 2.92 12.80 10.52
N ASN A 77 2.19 11.87 11.13
CA ASN A 77 0.94 12.11 11.84
C ASN A 77 -0.09 12.87 10.97
N VAL A 78 -0.15 12.58 9.67
CA VAL A 78 -1.15 13.15 8.77
C VAL A 78 -2.53 12.63 9.18
N SER A 79 -3.51 13.52 9.29
CA SER A 79 -4.89 13.14 9.61
C SER A 79 -5.42 12.06 8.67
N PHE A 80 -6.03 11.02 9.24
CA PHE A 80 -6.64 9.95 8.47
C PHE A 80 -7.85 10.46 7.67
N SER A 81 -8.00 9.98 6.43
CA SER A 81 -9.21 10.14 5.64
C SER A 81 -9.78 8.79 5.25
N SER A 82 -11.09 8.63 5.42
CA SER A 82 -11.85 7.46 4.97
C SER A 82 -12.25 7.54 3.50
N ASP A 83 -12.01 8.68 2.83
CA ASP A 83 -12.22 8.83 1.38
C ASP A 83 -10.99 8.32 0.62
N PRO A 84 -11.12 7.27 -0.22
CA PRO A 84 -9.98 6.71 -0.96
C PRO A 84 -9.33 7.73 -1.91
N MET A 85 -10.07 8.66 -2.49
CA MET A 85 -9.50 9.67 -3.39
C MET A 85 -8.63 10.66 -2.61
N GLN A 86 -9.14 11.15 -1.48
CA GLN A 86 -8.36 12.00 -0.58
C GLN A 86 -7.16 11.25 -0.01
N ALA A 87 -7.30 9.98 0.38
CA ALA A 87 -6.20 9.16 0.86
C ALA A 87 -5.09 9.00 -0.18
N HIS A 88 -5.45 8.71 -1.44
CA HIS A 88 -4.49 8.67 -2.55
C HIS A 88 -3.78 10.01 -2.75
N SER A 89 -4.53 11.11 -2.74
CA SER A 89 -3.97 12.46 -2.89
C SER A 89 -2.97 12.80 -1.79
N LEU A 90 -3.32 12.52 -0.52
CA LEU A 90 -2.44 12.71 0.62
C LEU A 90 -1.17 11.84 0.49
N ALA A 91 -1.34 10.56 0.15
CA ALA A 91 -0.21 9.64 -0.02
C ALA A 91 0.78 10.14 -1.08
N LYS A 92 0.29 10.55 -2.27
CA LYS A 92 1.15 11.09 -3.34
C LYS A 92 1.76 12.44 -2.99
N GLN A 93 1.06 13.31 -2.26
CA GLN A 93 1.59 14.61 -1.81
C GLN A 93 2.75 14.45 -0.82
N HIS A 94 2.65 13.47 0.08
CA HIS A 94 3.64 13.20 1.12
C HIS A 94 4.72 12.21 0.67
N ARG A 95 4.61 11.64 -0.54
CA ARG A 95 5.64 10.81 -1.13
C ARG A 95 6.92 11.61 -1.28
N LYS A 96 7.90 11.33 -0.41
CA LYS A 96 9.25 11.86 -0.58
C LYS A 96 9.82 11.23 -1.85
N LYS A 97 10.14 12.05 -2.85
CA LYS A 97 11.07 11.61 -3.90
C LYS A 97 12.34 11.18 -3.18
N ALA A 98 12.68 9.89 -3.25
CA ALA A 98 13.99 9.42 -2.83
C ALA A 98 15.02 10.33 -3.51
N ALA A 99 15.76 11.08 -2.68
CA ALA A 99 16.88 11.91 -3.13
C ALA A 99 18.07 11.01 -3.49
#